data_AF-A0A081GL63-F1
#
_entry.id   AF-A0A081GL63-F1
#
_cell.length_a   1.000
_cell.length_b   1.000
_cell.length_c   1.000
_cell.angle_alpha   90.00
_cell.angle_beta   90.00
_cell.angle_gamma   90.00
#
_symmetry.space_group_name_H-M   'P 1'
#
loop_
_entity.id
_entity.type
_entity.pdbx_description
1 polymer ?
#
loop_
_entity_poly.entity_id
_entity_poly.type
_entity_poly.pdbx_seq_one_letter_code
_entity_poly.pdbx_strand_id
1 'polypeptide(L)' 'MVNDLLTLPLAQRLELVQTLWDSIAAEQIGPELSEADRKLIDQRLESFLSDGDPGLDAHQVLDALGHAL' A
#
# COMPACT_ATOMS: atom_id res chain seq x y z
N MET A 1 14.81 -9.87 -15.57
CA MET A 1 15.18 -9.77 -14.15
C MET A 1 13.99 -9.36 -13.29
N VAL A 2 13.43 -8.14 -13.36
CA VAL A 2 12.20 -7.79 -12.59
C VAL A 2 10.94 -8.45 -13.18
N ASN A 3 10.90 -8.62 -14.50
CA ASN A 3 9.78 -9.21 -15.23
C ASN A 3 9.50 -10.68 -14.87
N ASP A 4 10.53 -11.41 -14.44
CA ASP A 4 10.43 -12.83 -14.12
C ASP A 4 9.69 -13.05 -12.78
N LEU A 5 9.72 -12.06 -11.87
CA LEU A 5 8.98 -12.08 -10.60
C LEU A 5 7.47 -12.02 -10.81
N LEU A 6 7.02 -11.34 -11.87
CA LEU A 6 5.59 -11.25 -12.21
C LEU A 6 5.04 -12.57 -12.76
N THR A 7 5.90 -13.48 -13.21
CA THR A 7 5.53 -14.81 -13.71
C THR A 7 5.27 -15.82 -12.60
N LEU A 8 5.63 -15.49 -11.36
CA LEU A 8 5.38 -16.35 -10.20
C LEU A 8 3.87 -16.51 -9.94
N PRO A 9 3.43 -17.69 -9.47
CA PRO A 9 2.06 -17.88 -8.98
C PRO A 9 1.69 -16.83 -7.92
N LEU A 10 0.41 -16.44 -7.86
CA LEU A 10 -0.08 -15.37 -6.96
C LEU A 10 0.39 -15.56 -5.51
N ALA A 11 0.30 -16.79 -4.97
CA ALA A 11 0.74 -17.09 -3.61
C ALA A 11 2.23 -16.78 -3.39
N GLN A 12 3.10 -17.18 -4.33
CA GLN A 12 4.55 -16.92 -4.23
C GLN A 12 4.87 -15.43 -4.37
N ARG A 13 4.10 -14.68 -5.16
CA ARG A 13 4.24 -13.22 -5.24
C ARG A 13 3.86 -12.55 -3.92
N LEU A 14 2.78 -13.00 -3.27
CA LEU A 14 2.34 -12.49 -1.98
C LEU A 14 3.38 -12.80 -0.89
N GLU A 15 3.91 -14.02 -0.84
CA GLU A 15 4.99 -14.39 0.10
C GLU A 15 6.26 -13.56 -0.12
N LEU A 16 6.63 -13.32 -1.38
CA LEU A 16 7.79 -12.50 -1.71
C LEU A 16 7.59 -11.05 -1.25
N VAL A 17 6.42 -10.46 -1.53
CA VAL A 17 6.07 -9.11 -1.07
C VAL A 17 6.12 -9.04 0.46
N GLN A 18 5.54 -10.01 1.14
CA GLN A 18 5.55 -10.08 2.61
C GLN A 18 6.97 -10.18 3.17
N THR A 19 7.81 -11.04 2.59
CA THR A 19 9.20 -11.22 3.03
C THR A 19 10.03 -9.95 2.83
N LEU A 20 9.86 -9.26 1.70
CA LEU A 20 10.53 -7.99 1.43
C LEU A 20 10.06 -6.90 2.41
N TRP A 21 8.76 -6.86 2.68
CA TRP A 21 8.17 -5.92 3.63
C TRP A 21 8.68 -6.15 5.05
N ASP A 22 8.73 -7.41 5.51
CA ASP A 22 9.24 -7.78 6.82
C ASP A 22 10.73 -7.45 6.98
N SER A 23 11.54 -7.65 5.93
CA SER A 23 12.97 -7.27 5.93
C SER A 23 13.16 -5.76 6.06
N ILE A 24 12.34 -4.96 5.37
CA ILE A 24 12.42 -3.49 5.43
C ILE A 24 11.91 -2.98 6.79
N ALA A 25 10.83 -3.55 7.30
CA ALA A 25 10.28 -3.22 8.61
C ALA A 25 11.20 -3.63 9.76
N ALA A 26 11.98 -4.70 9.60
CA ALA A 26 12.97 -5.11 10.59
C ALA A 26 14.15 -4.11 10.72
N GLU A 27 14.52 -3.44 9.63
CA GLU A 27 15.60 -2.44 9.62
C GLU A 27 15.10 -1.02 9.92
N GLN A 28 13.82 -0.74 9.66
CA GLN A 28 13.20 0.55 9.95
C GLN A 28 12.27 0.44 11.15
N ILE A 29 12.68 1.01 12.30
CA ILE A 29 11.75 1.46 13.33
C ILE A 29 10.97 2.63 12.70
N GLY A 30 10.00 2.31 11.84
CA GLY A 30 9.06 3.28 11.32
C GLY A 30 8.36 3.99 12.50
N PRO A 31 7.90 5.23 12.32
CA PRO A 31 7.16 5.91 13.38
C PRO A 31 5.99 5.02 13.80
N GLU A 32 5.81 4.83 15.11
CA GLU A 32 4.63 4.14 15.62
C GLU A 32 3.40 4.83 15.06
N LEU A 33 2.48 4.02 14.51
CA LEU A 33 1.24 4.52 13.97
C LEU A 33 0.47 5.21 15.10
N SER A 34 0.19 6.51 14.95
CA SER A 34 -0.59 7.21 15.96
C SER A 34 -2.01 6.63 16.02
N GLU A 35 -2.67 6.77 17.17
CA GLU A 35 -4.06 6.31 17.30
C GLU A 35 -4.99 7.01 16.29
N ALA A 36 -4.71 8.27 15.97
CA ALA A 36 -5.43 9.03 14.96
C ALA A 36 -5.25 8.43 13.56
N ASP A 37 -4.02 8.06 13.20
CA ASP A 37 -3.72 7.44 11.91
C ASP A 37 -4.35 6.05 11.79
N ARG A 38 -4.29 5.24 12.86
CA ARG A 38 -4.96 3.93 12.92
C ARG A 38 -6.46 4.07 12.67
N LYS A 39 -7.12 4.99 13.39
CA LYS A 39 -8.56 5.22 13.24
C LYS A 39 -8.93 5.66 11.82
N LEU A 40 -8.11 6.50 11.19
CA LEU A 40 -8.32 6.94 9.81
C LEU A 40 -8.21 5.77 8.83
N ILE A 41 -7.21 4.89 9.00
CA ILE A 41 -7.02 3.69 8.17
C ILE A 41 -8.22 2.76 8.31
N ASP A 42 -8.66 2.47 9.54
CA ASP A 42 -9.80 1.60 9.81
C ASP A 42 -11.08 2.14 9.14
N GLN A 43 -11.33 3.44 9.26
CA GLN A 43 -12.49 4.09 8.63
C GLN A 43 -12.46 3.99 7.10
N ARG A 44 -11.28 4.18 6.48
CA ARG A 44 -11.12 4.08 5.03
C ARG A 44 -11.31 2.64 4.55
N LEU A 45 -10.81 1.68 5.32
CA LEU A 45 -10.97 0.26 5.01
C LEU A 45 -12.44 -0.16 5.06
N GLU A 46 -13.17 0.27 6.10
CA GLU A 46 -14.61 0.01 6.21
C GLU A 46 -15.39 0.62 5.04
N SER A 47 -15.05 1.85 4.65
CA SER A 47 -15.68 2.53 3.51
C SER A 47 -15.47 1.72 2.23
N PHE A 48 -14.22 1.33 1.94
CA PHE A 48 -13.88 0.49 0.79
C PHE A 48 -14.58 -0.87 0.80
N LEU A 49 -14.69 -1.52 1.96
CA LEU A 49 -15.41 -2.79 2.08
C LEU A 49 -16.91 -2.63 1.81
N SER A 50 -17.48 -1.44 2.09
CA SER A 50 -18.90 -1.16 1.87
C SER A 50 -19.23 -0.77 0.44
N ASP A 51 -18.40 0.04 -0.23
CA ASP A 51 -18.70 0.58 -1.56
C ASP A 51 -17.85 -0.03 -2.69
N GLY A 52 -16.73 -0.66 -2.35
CA GLY A 52 -15.78 -1.23 -3.30
C GLY A 52 -14.99 -0.18 -4.09
N ASP A 53 -15.02 1.10 -3.68
CA ASP A 53 -14.36 2.19 -4.38
C ASP A 53 -12.86 2.25 -4.04
N PRO A 54 -11.96 1.85 -4.95
CA PRO A 54 -10.52 1.87 -4.69
C PRO A 54 -9.95 3.30 -4.56
N GLY A 55 -10.77 4.32 -4.80
CA GLY A 55 -10.34 5.71 -4.87
C GLY A 55 -9.68 6.03 -6.20
N LEU A 56 -8.97 7.17 -6.23
CA LEU A 56 -8.26 7.63 -7.41
C LEU A 56 -6.95 6.87 -7.62
N ASP A 57 -6.59 6.68 -8.88
CA ASP A 57 -5.31 6.11 -9.24
C ASP A 57 -4.16 7.02 -8.74
N ALA A 58 -3.09 6.41 -8.27
CA ALA A 58 -1.97 7.14 -7.67
C ALA A 58 -1.33 8.13 -8.65
N HIS A 59 -1.24 7.80 -9.94
CA HIS A 59 -0.72 8.72 -10.95
C HIS A 59 -1.67 9.90 -11.15
N GLN A 60 -2.98 9.67 -11.17
CA GLN A 60 -3.96 10.76 -11.28
C GLN A 60 -3.86 11.76 -10.12
N VAL A 61 -3.66 11.25 -8.90
CA VAL A 61 -3.47 12.10 -7.71
C VAL A 61 -2.15 12.86 -7.77
N LEU A 62 -1.06 12.20 -8.13
CA LEU A 62 0.26 12.83 -8.23
C LEU A 62 0.32 13.88 -9.33
N ASP A 63 -0.30 13.62 -10.48
CA ASP A 63 -0.42 14.60 -11.57
C ASP A 63 -1.19 15.83 -11.13
N ALA A 64 -2.33 15.64 -10.44
CA ALA A 64 -3.14 16.73 -9.90
C ALA A 64 -2.37 17.59 -8.87
N LEU A 65 -1.59 16.96 -7.99
CA LEU A 65 -0.75 17.66 -7.02
C LEU A 65 0.43 18.39 -7.69
N GLY A 66 1.02 17.79 -8.73
CA GLY A 66 2.09 18.40 -9.51
C GLY A 66 1.63 19.60 -10.36
N HIS A 67 0.34 19.67 -10.72
CA HIS A 67 -0.25 20.83 -11.38
C HIS A 67 -0.72 21.91 -10.39
N ALA A 68 -0.71 21.63 -9.09
CA ALA A 68 -1.13 22.53 -8.02
C ALA A 68 0.03 23.27 -7.33
N LEU A 69 1.28 22.99 -7.74
CA LEU A 69 2.52 23.64 -7.28
C LEU A 69 3.13 24.49 -8.41
#